data_AF-A0A0B9A1N9-F1
#
_entry.id   AF-A0A0B9A1N9-F1
#
_cell.length_a   1.000
_cell.length_b   1.000
_cell.length_c   1.000
_cell.angle_alpha   90.00
_cell.angle_beta   90.00
_cell.angle_gamma   90.00
#
_symmetry.space_group_name_H-M   'P 1'
#
loop_
_entity.id
_entity.type
_entity.pdbx_description
1 polymer ?
#
loop_
_entity_poly.entity_id
_entity_poly.type
_entity_poly.pdbx_seq_one_letter_code
_entity_poly.pdbx_strand_id
1 'polypeptide(L)'
;MTDKPWLPIDTMPLSTVGTNVDVREDERAHTGVKVTGIRYEREVVEEQMMFGEAPSIAIGRIADFTITHTTGTIRTTLKAEWRPHA
;
A
#
# COMPACT_ATOMS: atom_id res chain seq x y z
N MET A 1 12.42 15.50 20.21
CA MET A 1 12.14 14.98 18.86
C MET A 1 10.67 14.63 18.82
N THR A 2 9.90 15.30 17.98
CA THR A 2 8.46 15.03 17.86
C THR A 2 8.32 13.75 17.05
N ASP A 3 7.88 12.66 17.69
CA ASP A 3 7.54 11.44 16.97
C ASP A 3 6.43 11.78 15.96
N LYS A 4 6.74 11.67 14.67
CA LYS A 4 5.74 11.86 13.62
C LYS A 4 4.67 10.78 13.77
N PRO A 5 3.37 11.13 13.69
CA PRO A 5 2.30 10.17 13.86
C PRO A 5 2.34 9.12 12.75
N TRP A 6 1.93 7.90 13.09
CA TRP A 6 1.64 6.86 12.12
C TRP A 6 0.34 7.19 11.39
N LEU A 7 0.37 7.09 10.07
CA LEU A 7 -0.73 7.39 9.18
C LEU A 7 -1.12 6.12 8.41
N PRO A 8 -2.40 5.90 8.07
CA PRO A 8 -2.81 4.76 7.25
C PRO A 8 -2.03 4.70 5.93
N ILE A 9 -1.61 3.51 5.49
CA ILE A 9 -0.73 3.31 4.33
C ILE A 9 -1.28 3.93 3.03
N ASP A 10 -2.59 3.97 2.87
CA ASP A 10 -3.30 4.50 1.69
C ASP A 10 -3.28 6.03 1.59
N THR A 11 -2.86 6.70 2.66
CA THR A 11 -2.65 8.15 2.69
C THR A 11 -1.24 8.56 2.23
N MET A 12 -0.37 7.60 1.90
CA MET A 12 1.00 7.89 1.49
C MET A 12 1.02 8.71 0.19
N PRO A 13 1.50 9.97 0.21
CA PRO A 13 1.50 10.79 -0.98
C PRO A 13 2.59 10.32 -1.94
N LEU A 14 2.36 10.45 -3.25
CA LEU A 14 3.38 10.11 -4.26
C LEU A 14 4.68 10.91 -4.12
N SER A 15 4.65 12.05 -3.41
CA SER A 15 5.84 12.83 -3.07
C SER A 15 6.79 12.14 -2.09
N THR A 16 6.42 11.00 -1.49
CA THR A 16 7.36 10.20 -0.71
C THR A 16 8.35 9.44 -1.58
N VAL A 17 8.11 9.29 -2.88
CA VAL A 17 9.11 8.73 -3.80
C VAL A 17 10.37 9.61 -3.77
N GLY A 18 11.51 9.00 -3.43
CA GLY A 18 12.78 9.68 -3.24
C GLY A 18 13.10 10.03 -1.79
N THR A 19 12.17 9.85 -0.84
CA THR A 19 12.37 10.10 0.58
C THR A 19 12.47 8.81 1.40
N ASN A 20 12.90 8.94 2.66
CA ASN A 20 12.93 7.83 3.61
C ASN A 20 11.65 7.81 4.44
N VAL A 21 11.08 6.64 4.64
CA VAL A 21 9.87 6.42 5.45
C VAL A 21 10.06 5.26 6.42
N ASP A 22 9.25 5.24 7.48
CA ASP A 22 9.02 4.04 8.25
C ASP A 22 7.66 3.45 7.84
N VAL A 23 7.58 2.13 7.76
CA VAL A 23 6.36 1.36 7.44
C VAL A 23 6.19 0.29 8.50
N ARG A 24 4.98 0.09 9.01
CA ARG A 24 4.68 -1.00 9.93
C ARG A 24 3.36 -1.66 9.59
N GLU A 25 3.28 -2.95 9.88
CA GLU A 25 2.07 -3.75 9.82
C GLU A 25 2.13 -4.77 10.95
N ASP A 26 1.16 -4.74 11.86
CA ASP A 26 1.12 -5.59 13.06
C ASP A 26 2.45 -5.53 13.85
N GLU A 27 3.17 -6.65 13.98
CA GLU A 27 4.45 -6.76 14.69
C GLU A 27 5.69 -6.47 13.81
N ARG A 28 5.49 -6.26 12.50
CA ARG A 28 6.59 -6.06 11.54
C ARG A 28 6.79 -4.56 11.28
N ALA A 29 7.97 -4.06 11.60
CA ALA A 29 8.37 -2.68 11.31
C ALA A 29 9.59 -2.64 10.36
N HIS A 30 9.50 -1.78 9.36
CA HIS A 30 10.55 -1.43 8.41
C HIS A 30 10.89 0.04 8.58
N THR A 31 12.06 0.36 9.10
CA THR A 31 12.46 1.74 9.41
C THR A 31 13.50 2.27 8.43
N GLY A 32 13.45 3.55 8.10
CA GLY A 32 14.46 4.22 7.27
C GLY A 32 14.51 3.71 5.82
N VAL A 33 13.38 3.29 5.28
CA VAL A 33 13.27 2.72 3.93
C VAL A 33 13.24 3.84 2.90
N LYS A 34 14.21 3.88 1.99
CA LYS A 34 14.20 4.81 0.86
C LYS A 34 13.21 4.37 -0.21
N VAL A 35 12.13 5.11 -0.38
CA VAL A 35 11.08 4.81 -1.35
C VAL A 35 11.58 5.13 -2.76
N THR A 36 11.50 4.17 -3.66
CA THR A 36 11.78 4.34 -5.10
C THR A 36 10.54 4.14 -5.97
N GLY A 37 9.45 3.64 -5.42
CA GLY A 37 8.17 3.51 -6.11
C GLY A 37 7.06 3.04 -5.18
N ILE A 38 5.82 3.38 -5.54
CA ILE A 38 4.61 2.99 -4.81
C ILE A 38 3.62 2.42 -5.83
N ARG A 39 3.07 1.24 -5.55
CA ARG A 39 2.04 0.61 -6.35
C ARG A 39 0.86 0.19 -5.48
N TYR A 40 -0.34 0.41 -5.99
CA TYR A 40 -1.60 0.01 -5.39
C TYR A 40 -2.24 -1.08 -6.25
N GLU A 41 -2.59 -2.21 -5.66
CA GLU A 41 -3.32 -3.28 -6.36
C GLU A 41 -4.75 -3.33 -5.84
N ARG A 42 -5.71 -3.37 -6.76
CA ARG A 42 -7.14 -3.45 -6.46
C ARG A 42 -7.66 -4.82 -6.78
N GLU A 43 -8.60 -5.30 -5.97
CA GLU A 43 -9.33 -6.53 -6.27
C GLU A 43 -10.14 -6.34 -7.56
N VAL A 44 -10.20 -7.40 -8.37
CA VAL A 44 -11.13 -7.48 -9.50
C VAL A 44 -12.24 -8.42 -9.07
N VAL A 45 -13.46 -7.90 -9.01
CA VAL A 45 -14.64 -8.68 -8.67
C VAL A 45 -15.36 -9.03 -9.97
N GLU A 46 -15.37 -10.32 -10.30
CA GLU A 46 -16.16 -10.85 -11.41
C GLU A 46 -17.45 -11.45 -10.85
N GLU A 47 -18.58 -10.82 -11.15
CA GLU A 47 -19.88 -11.37 -10.79
C GLU A 47 -20.37 -12.26 -11.94
N GLN A 48 -20.37 -13.57 -11.69
CA GLN A 48 -21.00 -14.55 -12.57
C GLN A 48 -22.51 -14.48 -12.38
N MET A 49 -23.21 -13.92 -13.36
CA MET A 49 -24.67 -13.95 -13.40
C MET A 49 -25.14 -15.32 -13.92
N MET A 50 -26.12 -15.93 -13.25
CA MET A 50 -26.78 -17.12 -13.81
C MET A 50 -27.76 -16.69 -14.91
N PHE A 51 -27.76 -17.45 -16.02
CA PHE A 51 -28.58 -17.27 -17.23
C PHE A 51 -28.16 -16.13 -18.18
N GLY A 52 -27.34 -16.46 -19.18
CA GLY A 52 -27.29 -15.78 -20.48
C GLY A 52 -26.73 -14.35 -20.53
N GLU A 53 -26.52 -13.72 -19.38
CA GLU A 53 -25.92 -12.38 -19.29
C GLU A 53 -24.39 -12.44 -19.33
N ALA A 54 -23.78 -11.41 -19.93
CA ALA A 54 -22.33 -11.28 -19.95
C ALA A 54 -21.82 -11.02 -18.52
N PRO A 55 -20.69 -11.64 -18.11
CA PRO A 55 -20.11 -11.40 -16.80
C PRO A 55 -19.82 -9.92 -16.60
N SER A 56 -20.18 -9.38 -15.44
CA SER A 56 -19.86 -7.99 -15.09
C SER A 56 -18.55 -7.95 -14.31
N ILE A 57 -17.63 -7.11 -14.78
CA ILE A 57 -16.33 -6.90 -14.14
C ILE A 57 -16.40 -5.57 -13.38
N ALA A 58 -16.19 -5.63 -12.06
CA ALA A 58 -16.10 -4.46 -11.21
C ALA A 58 -14.70 -4.35 -10.57
N ILE A 59 -14.21 -3.12 -10.42
CA ILE A 59 -12.99 -2.85 -9.67
C ILE A 59 -13.36 -2.71 -8.19
N GLY A 60 -12.85 -3.64 -7.38
CA GLY A 60 -13.04 -3.71 -5.93
C GLY A 60 -12.14 -2.75 -5.15
N ARG A 61 -12.00 -3.03 -3.85
CA ARG A 61 -11.19 -2.22 -2.93
C ARG A 61 -9.70 -2.40 -3.19
N ILE A 62 -8.87 -1.51 -2.66
CA ILE A 62 -7.42 -1.70 -2.65
C ILE A 62 -7.13 -2.89 -1.72
N ALA A 63 -6.49 -3.92 -2.24
CA ALA A 63 -6.11 -5.09 -1.45
C ALA A 63 -4.69 -4.92 -0.90
N ASP A 64 -3.76 -4.52 -1.77
CA ASP A 64 -2.34 -4.56 -1.48
C ASP A 64 -1.62 -3.26 -1.88
N PHE A 65 -0.58 -2.96 -1.09
CA PHE A 65 0.36 -1.88 -1.30
C PHE A 65 1.75 -2.49 -1.47
N THR A 66 2.44 -2.08 -2.53
CA THR A 66 3.85 -2.43 -2.73
C THR A 66 4.70 -1.16 -2.70
N ILE A 67 5.61 -1.10 -1.73
CA ILE A 67 6.64 -0.07 -1.63
C ILE A 67 7.94 -0.65 -2.15
N THR A 68 8.45 -0.11 -3.26
CA THR A 68 9.76 -0.48 -3.80
C THR A 68 10.85 0.35 -3.13
N HIS A 69 11.95 -0.29 -2.75
CA HIS A 69 13.15 0.36 -2.23
C HIS A 69 14.41 -0.25 -2.85
N THR A 70 15.57 0.32 -2.57
CA THR A 70 16.84 -0.03 -3.24
C THR A 70 17.28 -1.49 -3.09
N THR A 71 16.79 -2.18 -2.06
CA THR A 71 17.18 -3.55 -1.71
C THR A 71 16.04 -4.56 -1.85
N GLY A 72 14.85 -4.15 -2.30
CA GLY A 72 13.70 -5.06 -2.41
C GLY A 72 12.35 -4.35 -2.47
N THR A 73 11.32 -5.09 -2.09
CA THR A 73 9.94 -4.58 -2.01
C THR A 73 9.32 -4.95 -0.66
N ILE A 74 8.53 -4.03 -0.12
CA ILE A 74 7.66 -4.25 1.03
C ILE A 74 6.24 -4.39 0.49
N ARG A 75 5.65 -5.56 0.66
CA ARG A 75 4.23 -5.82 0.36
C ARG A 75 3.45 -5.74 1.66
N THR A 76 2.35 -5.02 1.65
CA THR A 76 1.56 -4.76 2.84
C THR A 76 0.09 -4.52 2.51
N THR A 77 -0.81 -4.69 3.48
CA THR A 77 -2.26 -4.53 3.28
C THR A 77 -2.74 -3.15 3.75
N LEU A 78 -4.04 -2.87 3.62
CA LEU A 78 -4.68 -1.66 4.18
C LEU A 78 -4.52 -1.48 5.70
N LYS A 79 -4.09 -2.50 6.43
CA LYS A 79 -3.83 -2.41 7.88
C LYS A 79 -2.51 -1.73 8.20
N ALA A 80 -1.61 -1.60 7.23
CA ALA A 80 -0.34 -0.95 7.47
C ALA A 80 -0.48 0.54 7.72
N GLU A 81 0.56 1.03 8.39
CA GLU A 81 0.74 2.44 8.63
C GLU A 81 2.14 2.86 8.19
N TRP A 82 2.28 4.15 7.88
CA TRP A 82 3.55 4.76 7.51
C TRP A 82 3.76 6.08 8.23
N ARG A 83 5.00 6.54 8.24
CA ARG A 83 5.34 7.92 8.60
C ARG A 83 6.61 8.35 7.88
N PRO A 84 6.83 9.66 7.66
CA PRO A 84 8.12 10.13 7.17
C PRO A 84 9.23 9.76 8.17
N HIS A 85 10.36 9.25 7.70
CA HIS A 85 11.53 9.05 8.55
C HIS A 85 12.07 10.42 9.00
N ALA A 86 12.63 10.50 10.21
CA ALA A 86 13.16 11.73 10.79
C ALA A 86 14.67 11.88 10.50
#